data_AF-A0A7L2S6D1-F1
#
_entry.id   AF-A0A7L2S6D1-F1
#
_cell.length_a   1.000
_cell.length_b   1.000
_cell.length_c   1.000
_cell.angle_alpha   90.00
_cell.angle_beta   90.00
_cell.angle_gamma   90.00
#
_symmetry.space_group_name_H-M   'P 1'
#
loop_
_entity.id
_entity.type
_entity.pdbx_description
1 polymer ?
#
loop_
_entity_poly.entity_id
_entity_poly.type
_entity_poly.pdbx_seq_one_letter_code
_entity_poly.pdbx_strand_id
1 'polypeptide(L)'
;CLDPCDSQPCQNGGTCVPEGLDSYHCLCVLGCGADVHCGTSKLSLECSVDLLFLMDSSAGVALEGFLRFKAFLKRFLQAVVGQESPMSVGVAQYDDDVRIAIELGQHKDAFTLMKSIDALNFSGGRTLTGRALQYIAQHGFRSTPVFADVQEDLPRVVILLTDSKSQDSVAETAKYVKDQNLFLIGVGSSFMRAELTTVTGSPQQTIVYSDPQDLFNKIPELQRKICSVGSPEGCQAQFLDLAFAVDASSGVGLENFLRLRRFVRSSCLHFVINRDVTQIALVIYGSKAHAVFALDTHTSNSAVLQAIDQVPFLGDSASAGSALLHVYSDVMTVQKGARPGVNKVVVLLTSGGGMRDAAAPAQRLRHNGILVFVVVIGDAERDTLLSVAGSPSYLVHVSSYEDLQYYQGLITERICEEARSPMNLCKPNPCMNQGVCILGPGSYRCECHGWEGPHCETRVLQGNSPRSPALPPRSHVQWSPRGLQHFSRTLQHSKRQ
;
A
#
# COMPACT_ATOMS: atom_id res chain seq x y z
N CYS A 1 10.35 -23.28 -43.43
CA CYS A 1 9.81 -22.67 -42.19
C CYS A 1 10.06 -23.68 -41.08
N LEU A 2 10.83 -23.30 -40.05
CA LEU A 2 11.01 -24.15 -38.88
C LEU A 2 9.76 -24.03 -38.00
N ASP A 3 9.27 -25.14 -37.47
CA ASP A 3 8.19 -25.09 -36.48
C ASP A 3 8.79 -24.47 -35.19
N PRO A 4 8.18 -23.42 -34.60
CA PRO A 4 8.69 -22.83 -33.37
C PRO A 4 8.82 -23.84 -32.22
N CYS A 5 8.07 -24.95 -32.24
CA CYS A 5 8.15 -26.02 -31.26
C CYS A 5 9.31 -27.04 -31.49
N ASP A 6 9.99 -27.02 -32.64
CA ASP A 6 11.13 -27.93 -32.93
C ASP A 6 12.30 -27.74 -31.96
N SER A 7 12.44 -26.52 -31.41
CA SER A 7 13.46 -26.17 -30.42
C SER A 7 13.17 -26.69 -29.00
N GLN A 8 12.02 -27.37 -28.81
CA GLN A 8 11.50 -27.81 -27.51
C GLN A 8 11.53 -26.69 -26.45
N PRO A 9 10.90 -25.54 -26.71
CA PRO A 9 11.04 -24.37 -25.85
C PRO A 9 10.31 -24.50 -24.50
N CYS A 10 9.37 -25.43 -24.37
CA CYS A 10 8.61 -25.67 -23.14
C CYS A 10 9.34 -26.62 -22.19
N GLN A 11 9.59 -26.18 -20.96
CA GLN A 11 10.34 -26.90 -19.94
C GLN A 11 9.42 -27.70 -19.01
N ASN A 12 10.00 -28.56 -18.15
CA ASN A 12 9.31 -29.28 -17.07
C ASN A 12 8.07 -30.10 -17.49
N GLY A 13 8.10 -30.69 -18.68
CA GLY A 13 7.00 -31.52 -19.19
C GLY A 13 5.81 -30.72 -19.73
N GLY A 14 5.97 -29.41 -19.98
CA GLY A 14 4.99 -28.61 -20.68
C GLY A 14 4.85 -28.98 -22.16
N THR A 15 3.64 -28.90 -22.70
CA THR A 15 3.35 -29.20 -24.10
C THR A 15 3.42 -27.93 -24.94
N CYS A 16 4.29 -27.90 -25.96
CA CYS A 16 4.36 -26.77 -26.89
C CYS A 16 3.22 -26.83 -27.90
N VAL A 17 2.53 -25.71 -28.10
CA VAL A 17 1.46 -25.55 -29.07
C VAL A 17 1.80 -24.36 -29.98
N PRO A 18 2.00 -24.57 -31.29
CA PRO A 18 2.32 -23.48 -32.21
C PRO A 18 1.08 -22.60 -32.46
N GLU A 19 1.28 -21.28 -32.43
CA GLU A 19 0.30 -20.28 -32.81
C GLU A 19 0.84 -19.51 -34.03
N GLY A 20 0.43 -19.90 -35.24
CA GLY A 20 0.93 -19.26 -36.46
C GLY A 20 2.34 -19.68 -36.85
N LEU A 21 3.02 -18.85 -37.64
CA LEU A 21 4.27 -19.23 -38.33
C LEU A 21 5.53 -19.07 -37.45
N ASP A 22 5.52 -18.13 -36.49
CA ASP A 22 6.70 -17.78 -35.66
C ASP A 22 6.39 -17.67 -34.16
N SER A 23 5.18 -18.06 -33.72
CA SER A 23 4.78 -17.98 -32.31
C SER A 23 4.30 -19.33 -31.77
N TYR A 24 4.43 -19.50 -30.46
CA TYR A 24 4.02 -20.68 -29.73
C TYR A 24 3.55 -20.28 -28.33
N HIS A 25 2.77 -21.13 -27.69
CA HIS A 25 2.50 -21.07 -26.26
C HIS A 25 2.75 -22.44 -25.62
N CYS A 26 3.04 -22.46 -24.32
CA CYS A 26 3.27 -23.68 -23.57
C CYS A 26 2.07 -23.99 -22.68
N LEU A 27 1.57 -25.23 -22.74
CA LEU A 27 0.60 -25.76 -21.78
C LEU A 27 1.36 -26.44 -20.64
N CYS A 28 1.44 -25.78 -19.49
CA CYS A 28 2.20 -26.28 -18.34
C CYS A 28 1.39 -27.32 -17.52
N VAL A 29 2.07 -28.35 -17.03
CA VAL A 29 1.50 -29.31 -16.08
C VAL A 29 1.20 -28.59 -14.76
N LEU A 30 0.04 -28.86 -14.17
CA LEU A 30 -0.41 -28.26 -12.91
C LEU A 30 0.70 -28.33 -11.83
N GLY A 31 1.20 -27.16 -11.41
CA GLY A 31 2.25 -27.03 -10.40
C GLY A 31 3.64 -26.64 -10.92
N CYS A 32 3.85 -26.45 -12.22
CA CYS A 32 5.04 -25.77 -12.77
C CYS A 32 4.74 -24.30 -13.08
N GLY A 33 5.76 -23.44 -13.08
CA GLY A 33 5.62 -21.97 -13.14
C GLY A 33 4.75 -21.47 -14.31
N ALA A 34 4.03 -20.38 -14.07
CA ALA A 34 3.15 -19.73 -15.05
C ALA A 34 3.90 -18.77 -15.99
N ASP A 35 5.19 -19.00 -16.22
CA ASP A 35 5.97 -18.24 -17.20
C ASP A 35 5.74 -18.81 -18.61
N VAL A 36 6.12 -18.04 -19.62
CA VAL A 36 5.83 -18.33 -21.04
C VAL A 36 6.46 -19.65 -21.53
N HIS A 37 7.39 -20.23 -20.77
CA HIS A 37 8.13 -21.45 -21.14
C HIS A 37 8.00 -22.60 -20.13
N CYS A 38 7.08 -22.54 -19.18
CA CYS A 38 6.98 -23.52 -18.08
C CYS A 38 8.30 -23.69 -17.30
N GLY A 39 9.14 -22.66 -17.30
CA GLY A 39 10.31 -22.54 -16.47
C GLY A 39 9.88 -22.44 -15.00
N THR A 40 10.74 -22.94 -14.12
CA THR A 40 10.56 -22.67 -12.69
C THR A 40 10.92 -21.21 -12.46
N SER A 41 9.92 -20.32 -12.43
CA SER A 41 10.02 -19.13 -11.59
C SER A 41 10.25 -19.65 -10.18
N LYS A 42 11.52 -19.77 -9.79
CA LYS A 42 11.94 -20.28 -8.49
C LYS A 42 11.30 -19.34 -7.46
N LEU A 43 10.24 -19.81 -6.81
CA LEU A 43 9.51 -19.08 -5.77
C LEU A 43 10.40 -19.01 -4.52
N SER A 44 11.50 -18.26 -4.55
CA SER A 44 12.37 -18.06 -3.40
C SER A 44 11.71 -17.12 -2.40
N LEU A 45 11.78 -17.41 -1.10
CA LEU A 45 11.54 -16.37 -0.09
C LEU A 45 12.64 -15.30 -0.27
N GLU A 46 12.25 -14.08 -0.64
CA GLU A 46 13.17 -12.94 -0.84
C GLU A 46 13.47 -12.21 0.49
N CYS A 47 13.19 -12.86 1.63
CA CYS A 47 13.27 -12.29 2.97
C CYS A 47 13.88 -13.30 3.95
N SER A 48 14.57 -12.80 4.99
CA SER A 48 15.12 -13.63 6.09
C SER A 48 14.17 -13.61 7.28
N VAL A 49 13.69 -14.78 7.69
CA VAL A 49 12.65 -14.96 8.74
C VAL A 49 12.85 -16.29 9.46
N ASP A 50 12.48 -16.35 10.75
CA ASP A 50 12.33 -17.59 11.50
C ASP A 50 10.89 -18.11 11.32
N LEU A 51 10.72 -19.30 10.74
CA LEU A 51 9.41 -19.86 10.41
C LEU A 51 9.06 -21.06 11.29
N LEU A 52 7.98 -20.96 12.06
CA LEU A 52 7.43 -22.08 12.81
C LEU A 52 6.06 -22.48 12.26
N PHE A 53 5.95 -23.67 11.68
CA PHE A 53 4.66 -24.23 11.31
C PHE A 53 4.02 -24.90 12.52
N LEU A 54 2.84 -24.44 12.92
CA LEU A 54 2.02 -25.06 13.95
C LEU A 54 0.87 -25.82 13.27
N MET A 55 0.98 -27.14 13.23
CA MET A 55 0.07 -28.04 12.52
C MET A 55 -0.95 -28.67 13.46
N ASP A 56 -2.24 -28.50 13.16
CA ASP A 56 -3.33 -29.17 13.84
C ASP A 56 -3.33 -30.68 13.49
N SER A 57 -3.18 -31.51 14.51
CA SER A 57 -3.22 -32.97 14.43
C SER A 57 -4.37 -33.55 15.27
N SER A 58 -5.39 -32.74 15.57
CA SER A 58 -6.57 -33.14 16.33
C SER A 58 -7.51 -34.06 15.53
N ALA A 59 -8.42 -34.74 16.24
CA ALA A 59 -9.50 -35.51 15.62
C ALA A 59 -10.42 -34.65 14.74
N GLY A 60 -10.54 -33.35 15.03
CA GLY A 60 -11.40 -32.42 14.28
C GLY A 60 -10.95 -32.23 12.83
N VAL A 61 -9.64 -32.31 12.57
CA VAL A 61 -9.06 -32.22 11.21
C VAL A 61 -9.09 -33.57 10.48
N ALA A 62 -9.22 -34.67 11.22
CA ALA A 62 -9.07 -36.04 10.76
C ALA A 62 -7.69 -36.35 10.12
N LEU A 63 -7.41 -37.65 9.92
CA LEU A 63 -6.15 -38.10 9.32
C LEU A 63 -5.93 -37.52 7.91
N GLU A 64 -7.00 -37.41 7.12
CA GLU A 64 -6.94 -36.87 5.76
C GLU A 64 -6.50 -35.39 5.75
N GLY A 65 -7.09 -34.57 6.61
CA GLY A 65 -6.71 -33.15 6.73
C GLY A 65 -5.27 -32.98 7.21
N PHE A 66 -4.83 -33.79 8.18
CA PHE A 66 -3.44 -33.77 8.66
C PHE A 66 -2.45 -34.11 7.54
N LEU A 67 -2.72 -35.17 6.77
CA LEU A 67 -1.88 -35.56 5.63
C LEU A 67 -1.87 -34.48 4.54
N ARG A 68 -2.97 -33.75 4.37
CA ARG A 68 -3.05 -32.61 3.45
C ARG A 68 -2.19 -31.44 3.90
N PHE A 69 -2.23 -31.06 5.18
CA PHE A 69 -1.34 -30.03 5.74
C PHE A 69 0.13 -30.44 5.64
N LYS A 70 0.45 -31.71 5.88
CA LYS A 70 1.79 -32.26 5.69
C LYS A 70 2.25 -32.16 4.23
N ALA A 71 1.39 -32.50 3.27
CA ALA A 71 1.69 -32.34 1.84
C ALA A 71 1.86 -30.87 1.44
N PHE A 72 1.00 -29.98 1.94
CA PHE A 72 1.10 -28.54 1.72
C PHE A 72 2.42 -27.97 2.26
N LEU A 73 2.79 -28.31 3.50
CA LEU A 73 4.07 -27.92 4.11
C LEU A 73 5.26 -28.36 3.24
N LYS A 74 5.29 -29.63 2.82
CA LYS A 74 6.34 -30.14 1.93
C LYS A 74 6.39 -29.37 0.62
N ARG A 75 5.25 -29.13 -0.01
CA ARG A 75 5.18 -28.42 -1.30
C ARG A 75 5.63 -26.96 -1.17
N PHE A 76 5.21 -26.29 -0.10
CA PHE A 76 5.64 -24.93 0.22
C PHE A 76 7.15 -24.89 0.39
N LEU A 77 7.71 -25.72 1.28
CA LEU A 77 9.16 -25.77 1.53
C LEU A 77 9.96 -26.16 0.29
N GLN A 78 9.48 -27.07 -0.55
CA GLN A 78 10.12 -27.37 -1.84
C GLN A 78 10.13 -26.19 -2.80
N ALA A 79 9.10 -25.34 -2.76
CA ALA A 79 9.05 -24.14 -3.59
C ALA A 79 10.03 -23.07 -3.10
N VAL A 80 10.15 -22.90 -1.77
CA VAL A 80 10.92 -21.80 -1.16
C VAL A 80 12.36 -22.14 -0.79
N VAL A 81 12.69 -23.40 -0.53
CA VAL A 81 14.04 -23.82 -0.13
C VAL A 81 14.94 -23.94 -1.36
N GLY A 82 15.66 -22.86 -1.68
CA GLY A 82 16.77 -22.88 -2.64
C GLY A 82 18.04 -23.50 -2.04
N GLN A 83 18.96 -23.98 -2.89
CA GLN A 83 20.23 -24.63 -2.49
C GLN A 83 21.16 -23.77 -1.61
N GLU A 84 20.91 -22.46 -1.48
CA GLU A 84 21.76 -21.51 -0.73
C GLU A 84 21.01 -20.66 0.30
N SER A 85 19.75 -20.96 0.60
CA SER A 85 18.94 -20.15 1.53
C SER A 85 18.92 -20.79 2.92
N PRO A 86 19.68 -20.28 3.91
CA PRO A 86 19.56 -20.74 5.28
C PRO A 86 18.22 -20.26 5.84
N MET A 87 17.21 -21.12 5.79
CA MET A 87 15.93 -20.85 6.45
C MET A 87 15.82 -21.66 7.71
N SER A 88 15.70 -20.94 8.82
CA SER A 88 15.43 -21.48 10.15
C SER A 88 13.94 -21.87 10.18
N VAL A 89 13.66 -23.13 9.87
CA VAL A 89 12.30 -23.69 9.83
C VAL A 89 12.12 -24.67 10.99
N GLY A 90 11.06 -24.47 11.77
CA GLY A 90 10.58 -25.38 12.80
C GLY A 90 9.19 -25.90 12.47
N VAL A 91 8.85 -27.07 13.02
CA VAL A 91 7.53 -27.68 12.86
C VAL A 91 7.07 -28.21 14.20
N ALA A 92 5.92 -27.71 14.66
CA ALA A 92 5.21 -28.19 15.82
C ALA A 92 3.86 -28.78 15.40
N GLN A 93 3.45 -29.86 16.04
CA GLN A 93 2.10 -30.41 15.91
C GLN A 93 1.37 -30.30 17.26
N TYR A 94 0.06 -30.10 17.22
CA TYR A 94 -0.74 -30.03 18.44
C TYR A 94 -2.06 -30.79 18.34
N ASP A 95 -2.51 -31.24 19.51
CA ASP A 95 -3.83 -31.78 19.79
C ASP A 95 -4.19 -31.54 21.27
N ASP A 96 -4.34 -32.60 22.07
CA ASP A 96 -4.34 -32.51 23.53
C ASP A 96 -3.03 -31.96 24.09
N ASP A 97 -1.91 -32.24 23.41
CA ASP A 97 -0.58 -31.78 23.77
C ASP A 97 0.12 -31.12 22.58
N VAL A 98 1.20 -30.39 22.86
CA VAL A 98 1.99 -29.66 21.85
C VAL A 98 3.37 -30.31 21.76
N ARG A 99 3.78 -30.69 20.55
CA ARG A 99 5.08 -31.33 20.31
C ARG A 99 5.81 -30.58 19.21
N ILE A 100 6.97 -30.01 19.55
CA ILE A 100 7.91 -29.44 18.57
C ILE A 100 8.66 -30.64 17.98
N ALA A 101 8.24 -31.07 16.79
CA ALA A 101 8.81 -32.25 16.13
C ALA A 101 10.10 -31.92 15.37
N ILE A 102 10.24 -30.65 14.96
CA ILE A 102 11.44 -30.12 14.30
C ILE A 102 11.76 -28.77 14.96
N GLU A 103 12.93 -28.67 15.58
CA GLU A 103 13.40 -27.42 16.17
C GLU A 103 13.92 -26.46 15.08
N LEU A 104 13.80 -25.15 15.34
CA LEU A 104 14.34 -24.14 14.45
C LEU A 104 15.85 -24.31 14.26
N GLY A 105 16.28 -24.25 13.00
CA GLY A 105 17.70 -24.41 12.64
C GLY A 105 18.25 -25.84 12.78
N GLN A 106 17.42 -26.83 13.13
CA GLN A 106 17.86 -28.23 13.28
C GLN A 106 18.36 -28.83 11.96
N HIS A 107 17.69 -28.51 10.85
CA HIS A 107 18.02 -29.03 9.53
C HIS A 107 18.59 -27.92 8.64
N LYS A 108 19.76 -28.17 8.04
CA LYS A 108 20.44 -27.23 7.13
C LYS A 108 20.16 -27.51 5.66
N ASP A 109 19.61 -28.67 5.34
CA ASP A 109 19.36 -29.12 3.97
C ASP A 109 17.90 -29.56 3.80
N ALA A 110 17.38 -29.35 2.59
CA ALA A 110 15.99 -29.68 2.26
C ALA A 110 15.70 -31.18 2.43
N PHE A 111 16.66 -32.06 2.16
CA PHE A 111 16.44 -33.50 2.17
C PHE A 111 16.18 -34.04 3.58
N THR A 112 17.01 -33.67 4.56
CA THR A 112 16.81 -34.08 5.96
C THR A 112 15.55 -33.46 6.56
N LEU A 113 15.25 -32.20 6.23
CA LEU A 113 14.01 -31.55 6.61
C LEU A 113 12.78 -32.30 6.07
N MET A 114 12.76 -32.64 4.77
CA MET A 114 11.67 -33.41 4.17
C MET A 114 11.47 -34.77 4.84
N LYS A 115 12.57 -35.48 5.18
CA LYS A 115 12.51 -36.77 5.85
C LYS A 115 11.91 -36.66 7.26
N SER A 116 12.25 -35.62 8.02
CA SER A 116 11.68 -35.38 9.34
C SER A 116 10.19 -35.03 9.25
N ILE A 117 9.78 -34.23 8.25
CA ILE A 117 8.37 -33.95 7.98
C ILE A 117 7.62 -35.26 7.64
N ASP A 118 8.23 -36.14 6.83
CA ASP A 118 7.65 -37.44 6.48
C ASP A 118 7.47 -38.38 7.68
N ALA A 119 8.22 -38.20 8.77
CA ALA A 119 8.07 -38.96 10.00
C ALA A 119 6.95 -38.45 10.94
N LEU A 120 6.35 -37.29 10.66
CA LEU A 120 5.25 -36.75 11.47
C LEU A 120 4.03 -37.68 11.44
N ASN A 121 3.49 -37.98 12.62
CA ASN A 121 2.37 -38.90 12.82
C ASN A 121 1.14 -38.17 13.35
N PHE A 122 -0.02 -38.57 12.83
CA PHE A 122 -1.31 -38.13 13.32
C PHE A 122 -1.60 -38.68 14.71
N SER A 123 -2.11 -37.83 15.59
CA SER A 123 -2.36 -38.17 17.00
C SER A 123 -3.83 -38.13 17.43
N GLY A 124 -4.68 -37.30 16.81
CA GLY A 124 -6.14 -37.39 16.92
C GLY A 124 -6.76 -36.98 18.26
N GLY A 125 -6.10 -36.12 19.04
CA GLY A 125 -6.65 -35.57 20.29
C GLY A 125 -7.66 -34.42 20.11
N ARG A 126 -7.90 -33.64 21.17
CA ARG A 126 -8.73 -32.42 21.13
C ARG A 126 -8.05 -31.28 20.37
N THR A 127 -8.83 -30.32 19.87
CA THR A 127 -8.30 -29.12 19.21
C THR A 127 -8.06 -28.01 20.24
N LEU A 128 -6.87 -27.96 20.85
CA LEU A 128 -6.52 -26.94 21.86
C LEU A 128 -5.58 -25.88 21.26
N THR A 129 -6.08 -25.10 20.30
CA THR A 129 -5.32 -24.07 19.59
C THR A 129 -4.82 -22.98 20.53
N GLY A 130 -5.60 -22.59 21.54
CA GLY A 130 -5.19 -21.61 22.54
C GLY A 130 -3.96 -22.08 23.32
N ARG A 131 -4.00 -23.27 23.92
CA ARG A 131 -2.86 -23.91 24.59
C ARG A 131 -1.66 -24.06 23.65
N ALA A 132 -1.89 -24.45 22.41
CA ALA A 132 -0.84 -24.61 21.41
C ALA A 132 -0.07 -23.33 21.14
N LEU A 133 -0.80 -22.23 20.89
CA LEU A 133 -0.26 -20.89 20.71
C LEU A 133 0.55 -20.41 21.92
N GLN A 134 0.06 -20.67 23.14
CA GLN A 134 0.78 -20.30 24.36
C GLN A 134 2.11 -21.04 24.47
N TYR A 135 2.10 -22.34 24.18
CA TYR A 135 3.28 -23.19 24.29
C TYR A 135 4.37 -22.78 23.29
N ILE A 136 4.01 -22.55 22.02
CA ILE A 136 4.98 -22.14 21.01
C ILE A 136 5.55 -20.73 21.26
N ALA A 137 4.78 -19.83 21.88
CA ALA A 137 5.30 -18.51 22.24
C ALA A 137 6.45 -18.60 23.26
N GLN A 138 6.45 -19.63 24.11
CA GLN A 138 7.44 -19.84 25.15
C GLN A 138 8.61 -20.75 24.73
N HIS A 139 8.34 -21.69 23.81
CA HIS A 139 9.27 -22.79 23.50
C HIS A 139 9.60 -22.91 22.01
N GLY A 140 8.77 -22.37 21.12
CA GLY A 140 8.86 -22.57 19.68
C GLY A 140 10.06 -21.89 19.02
N PHE A 141 10.54 -20.78 19.59
CA PHE A 141 11.64 -19.98 19.06
C PHE A 141 12.93 -20.03 19.89
N ARG A 142 13.19 -21.16 20.56
CA ARG A 142 14.43 -21.35 21.32
C ARG A 142 15.57 -21.77 20.37
N SER A 143 16.44 -20.83 20.00
CA SER A 143 17.66 -21.15 19.25
C SER A 143 18.71 -21.79 20.16
N THR A 144 19.46 -22.76 19.64
CA THR A 144 20.70 -23.21 20.29
C THR A 144 21.74 -22.10 20.20
N PRO A 145 22.37 -21.65 21.30
CA PRO A 145 23.30 -20.54 21.28
C PRO A 145 24.60 -21.00 20.62
N VAL A 146 24.79 -20.67 19.34
CA VAL A 146 26.05 -20.84 18.63
C VAL A 146 26.62 -19.45 18.40
N PHE A 147 27.36 -18.99 19.42
CA PHE A 147 28.05 -17.70 19.54
C PHE A 147 27.18 -16.48 19.86
N ALA A 148 27.35 -16.00 21.09
CA ALA A 148 26.92 -14.68 21.53
C ALA A 148 27.85 -13.64 20.90
N ASP A 149 27.54 -13.23 19.67
CA ASP A 149 27.83 -11.89 19.13
C ASP A 149 27.26 -11.85 17.72
N VAL A 150 26.30 -10.92 17.51
CA VAL A 150 25.48 -10.74 16.29
C VAL A 150 24.29 -11.70 16.18
N GLN A 151 23.29 -11.49 17.03
CA GLN A 151 21.95 -12.02 16.79
C GLN A 151 21.21 -11.01 15.92
N GLU A 152 21.11 -11.27 14.62
CA GLU A 152 20.11 -10.58 13.81
C GLU A 152 18.73 -10.99 14.34
N ASP A 153 17.98 -10.06 14.93
CA ASP A 153 16.59 -10.27 15.35
C ASP A 153 15.71 -10.45 14.11
N LEU A 154 15.74 -11.65 13.53
CA LEU A 154 14.89 -12.00 12.41
C LEU A 154 13.40 -11.98 12.82
N PRO A 155 12.48 -11.56 11.94
CA PRO A 155 11.07 -11.66 12.21
C PRO A 155 10.66 -13.12 12.46
N ARG A 156 9.93 -13.35 13.55
CA ARG A 156 9.47 -14.69 13.97
C ARG A 156 8.02 -14.88 13.57
N VAL A 157 7.78 -15.81 12.64
CA VAL A 157 6.48 -16.06 12.03
C VAL A 157 5.96 -17.44 12.42
N VAL A 158 4.73 -17.48 12.91
CA VAL A 158 3.99 -18.69 13.20
C VAL A 158 2.94 -18.87 12.11
N ILE A 159 2.97 -20.01 11.44
CA ILE A 159 1.97 -20.40 10.43
C ILE A 159 1.08 -21.47 11.06
N LEU A 160 -0.13 -21.08 11.44
CA LEU A 160 -1.13 -21.98 12.01
C LEU A 160 -1.91 -22.65 10.88
N LEU A 161 -1.78 -23.98 10.76
CA LEU A 161 -2.55 -24.81 9.83
C LEU A 161 -3.65 -25.54 10.61
N THR A 162 -4.91 -25.14 10.46
CA THR A 162 -6.05 -25.80 11.14
C THR A 162 -7.33 -25.74 10.32
N ASP A 163 -8.06 -26.84 10.35
CA ASP A 163 -9.39 -27.01 9.76
C ASP A 163 -10.44 -27.38 10.81
N SER A 164 -10.18 -27.08 12.09
CA SER A 164 -11.09 -27.41 13.17
C SER A 164 -11.16 -26.30 14.21
N LYS A 165 -12.37 -26.02 14.71
CA LYS A 165 -12.57 -25.00 15.73
C LYS A 165 -11.92 -25.40 17.05
N SER A 166 -11.27 -24.44 17.70
CA SER A 166 -10.68 -24.65 19.00
C SER A 166 -11.73 -24.96 20.07
N GLN A 167 -11.37 -25.85 20.99
CA GLN A 167 -12.18 -26.22 22.17
C GLN A 167 -11.80 -25.39 23.41
N ASP A 168 -10.80 -24.52 23.30
CA ASP A 168 -10.36 -23.57 24.31
C ASP A 168 -10.38 -22.12 23.78
N SER A 169 -10.17 -21.14 24.67
CA SER A 169 -10.14 -19.73 24.29
C SER A 169 -8.88 -19.40 23.49
N VAL A 170 -9.05 -18.76 22.34
CA VAL A 170 -7.94 -18.35 21.47
C VAL A 170 -7.62 -16.87 21.53
N ALA A 171 -8.58 -16.01 21.88
CA ALA A 171 -8.42 -14.55 21.75
C ALA A 171 -7.37 -13.97 22.72
N GLU A 172 -7.41 -14.39 23.99
CA GLU A 172 -6.45 -13.92 25.00
C GLU A 172 -5.04 -14.39 24.70
N THR A 173 -4.89 -15.66 24.30
CA THR A 173 -3.58 -16.22 23.95
C THR A 173 -3.03 -15.63 22.67
N ALA A 174 -3.86 -15.44 21.65
CA ALA A 174 -3.47 -14.76 20.42
C ALA A 174 -2.92 -13.36 20.70
N LYS A 175 -3.55 -12.61 21.61
CA LYS A 175 -3.03 -11.33 22.08
C LYS A 175 -1.66 -11.50 22.75
N TYR A 176 -1.53 -12.44 23.69
CA TYR A 176 -0.27 -12.72 24.36
C TYR A 176 0.87 -13.06 23.38
N VAL A 177 0.60 -13.88 22.36
CA VAL A 177 1.58 -14.25 21.32
C VAL A 177 2.05 -13.02 20.55
N LYS A 178 1.12 -12.13 20.15
CA LYS A 178 1.45 -10.89 19.44
C LYS A 178 2.24 -9.92 20.32
N ASP A 179 1.91 -9.84 21.61
CA ASP A 179 2.65 -9.02 22.60
C ASP A 179 4.11 -9.52 22.78
N GLN A 180 4.43 -10.77 22.37
CA GLN A 180 5.79 -11.31 22.32
C GLN A 180 6.51 -11.06 20.98
N ASN A 181 5.98 -10.16 20.12
CA ASN A 181 6.49 -9.89 18.77
C ASN A 181 6.55 -11.15 17.89
N LEU A 182 5.54 -12.02 17.99
CA LEU A 182 5.35 -13.16 17.10
C LEU A 182 4.21 -12.85 16.13
N PHE A 183 4.49 -13.01 14.85
CA PHE A 183 3.51 -12.78 13.80
C PHE A 183 2.74 -14.06 13.50
N LEU A 184 1.41 -13.97 13.40
CA LEU A 184 0.54 -15.11 13.19
C LEU A 184 -0.06 -15.06 11.79
N ILE A 185 0.13 -16.12 11.00
CA ILE A 185 -0.58 -16.35 9.74
C ILE A 185 -1.46 -17.58 9.91
N GLY A 186 -2.76 -17.42 9.72
CA GLY A 186 -3.74 -18.50 9.83
C GLY A 186 -4.08 -19.06 8.47
N VAL A 187 -4.02 -20.38 8.30
CA VAL A 187 -4.40 -21.06 7.06
C VAL A 187 -5.41 -22.17 7.39
N GLY A 188 -6.55 -22.14 6.71
CA GLY A 188 -7.60 -23.14 6.87
C GLY A 188 -8.72 -22.97 5.85
N SER A 189 -9.77 -23.73 6.00
CA SER A 189 -10.96 -23.68 5.16
C SER A 189 -11.79 -22.43 5.41
N SER A 190 -12.66 -22.09 4.45
CA SER A 190 -13.45 -20.86 4.48
C SER A 190 -14.32 -20.69 5.73
N PHE A 191 -14.79 -21.79 6.34
CA PHE A 191 -15.56 -21.74 7.58
C PHE A 191 -14.74 -21.38 8.82
N MET A 192 -13.41 -21.54 8.77
CA MET A 192 -12.48 -21.17 9.84
C MET A 192 -12.15 -19.68 9.85
N ARG A 193 -12.58 -18.90 8.83
CA ARG A 193 -12.22 -17.48 8.66
C ARG A 193 -12.38 -16.65 9.93
N ALA A 194 -13.50 -16.77 10.65
CA ALA A 194 -13.78 -15.95 11.82
C ALA A 194 -12.83 -16.25 12.98
N GLU A 195 -12.58 -17.54 13.27
CA GLU A 195 -11.68 -17.95 14.35
C GLU A 195 -10.22 -17.65 13.98
N LEU A 196 -9.79 -17.96 12.75
CA LEU A 196 -8.45 -17.61 12.27
C LEU A 196 -8.20 -16.11 12.31
N THR A 197 -9.18 -15.28 11.92
CA THR A 197 -9.07 -13.81 12.03
C THR A 197 -8.98 -13.35 13.48
N THR A 198 -9.61 -14.06 14.41
CA THR A 198 -9.47 -13.77 15.85
C THR A 198 -8.06 -14.12 16.33
N VAL A 199 -7.50 -15.25 15.88
CA VAL A 199 -6.14 -15.70 16.21
C VAL A 199 -5.09 -14.75 15.63
N THR A 200 -5.15 -14.47 14.34
CA THR A 200 -4.19 -13.57 13.68
C THR A 200 -4.38 -12.12 14.12
N GLY A 201 -5.61 -11.73 14.46
CA GLY A 201 -6.00 -10.34 14.72
C GLY A 201 -6.23 -9.52 13.46
N SER A 202 -6.14 -10.13 12.28
CA SER A 202 -6.23 -9.44 11.00
C SER A 202 -6.75 -10.40 9.91
N PRO A 203 -7.80 -10.04 9.15
CA PRO A 203 -8.24 -10.85 8.01
C PRO A 203 -7.19 -10.91 6.89
N GLN A 204 -6.25 -9.96 6.85
CA GLN A 204 -5.13 -9.92 5.90
C GLN A 204 -4.07 -10.97 6.23
N GLN A 205 -3.95 -11.39 7.49
CA GLN A 205 -3.06 -12.48 7.90
C GLN A 205 -3.76 -13.86 7.87
N THR A 206 -5.00 -13.90 7.40
CA THR A 206 -5.80 -15.12 7.28
C THR A 206 -5.91 -15.56 5.82
N ILE A 207 -5.43 -16.75 5.52
CA ILE A 207 -5.59 -17.42 4.23
C ILE A 207 -6.68 -18.46 4.37
N VAL A 208 -7.69 -18.38 3.50
CA VAL A 208 -8.71 -19.44 3.43
C VAL A 208 -8.88 -20.03 2.05
N TYR A 209 -9.24 -21.32 2.03
CA TYR A 209 -9.60 -22.06 0.81
C TYR A 209 -11.02 -22.63 0.91
N SER A 210 -11.67 -22.81 -0.24
CA SER A 210 -13.02 -23.36 -0.31
C SER A 210 -12.98 -24.86 -0.56
N ASP A 211 -12.21 -25.28 -1.58
CA ASP A 211 -11.95 -26.69 -1.84
C ASP A 211 -10.60 -27.11 -1.23
N PRO A 212 -10.48 -28.29 -0.61
CA PRO A 212 -9.20 -28.75 -0.10
C PRO A 212 -8.05 -28.80 -1.11
N GLN A 213 -8.32 -28.94 -2.40
CA GLN A 213 -7.31 -28.89 -3.47
C GLN A 213 -6.78 -27.46 -3.68
N ASP A 214 -7.58 -26.44 -3.39
CA ASP A 214 -7.19 -25.02 -3.56
C ASP A 214 -6.12 -24.59 -2.56
N LEU A 215 -5.92 -25.34 -1.48
CA LEU A 215 -4.88 -25.05 -0.49
C LEU A 215 -3.50 -24.89 -1.15
N PHE A 216 -3.16 -25.72 -2.13
CA PHE A 216 -1.87 -25.64 -2.82
C PHE A 216 -1.73 -24.38 -3.70
N ASN A 217 -2.84 -23.86 -4.21
CA ASN A 217 -2.86 -22.60 -4.97
C ASN A 217 -2.60 -21.38 -4.07
N LYS A 218 -2.63 -21.55 -2.74
CA LYS A 218 -2.32 -20.50 -1.76
C LYS A 218 -0.84 -20.36 -1.43
N ILE A 219 0.04 -21.21 -1.98
CA ILE A 219 1.49 -21.11 -1.77
C ILE A 219 2.06 -19.71 -2.09
N PRO A 220 1.77 -19.09 -3.26
CA PRO A 220 2.26 -17.75 -3.56
C PRO A 220 1.68 -16.68 -2.62
N GLU A 221 0.44 -16.85 -2.18
CA GLU A 221 -0.18 -15.94 -1.20
C GLU A 221 0.51 -16.04 0.16
N LEU A 222 0.78 -17.25 0.64
CA LEU A 222 1.50 -17.50 1.88
C LEU A 222 2.91 -16.93 1.85
N GLN A 223 3.65 -17.15 0.76
CA GLN A 223 5.00 -16.59 0.58
C GLN A 223 5.00 -15.06 0.67
N ARG A 224 4.07 -14.37 -0.02
CA ARG A 224 3.96 -12.91 0.07
C ARG A 224 3.65 -12.45 1.49
N LYS A 225 2.73 -13.11 2.18
CA LYS A 225 2.39 -12.76 3.57
C LYS A 225 3.56 -12.98 4.53
N ILE A 226 4.34 -14.04 4.34
CA ILE A 226 5.55 -14.28 5.12
C ILE A 226 6.57 -13.16 4.91
N CYS A 227 6.84 -12.77 3.67
CA CYS A 227 7.81 -11.70 3.41
C CYS A 227 7.30 -10.28 3.64
N SER A 228 5.99 -10.08 3.85
CA SER A 228 5.49 -8.81 4.39
C SER A 228 5.67 -8.70 5.90
N VAL A 229 5.91 -9.82 6.61
CA VAL A 229 6.17 -9.82 8.04
C VAL A 229 7.57 -9.28 8.34
N GLY A 230 7.67 -8.30 9.24
CA GLY A 230 8.97 -7.69 9.59
C GLY A 230 9.39 -6.51 8.71
N SER A 231 8.60 -6.18 7.68
CA SER A 231 8.38 -4.76 7.41
C SER A 231 7.72 -4.21 8.69
N PRO A 232 8.31 -3.25 9.42
CA PRO A 232 7.67 -2.64 10.57
C PRO A 232 6.23 -2.31 10.21
N GLU A 233 5.33 -2.46 11.18
CA GLU A 233 3.92 -2.05 11.09
C GLU A 233 3.74 -0.52 10.94
N GLY A 234 4.68 0.16 10.28
CA GLY A 234 4.62 1.54 9.85
C GLY A 234 5.24 1.68 8.47
N CYS A 235 4.80 2.68 7.71
CA CYS A 235 5.39 3.05 6.42
C CYS A 235 6.91 3.24 6.58
N GLN A 236 7.73 2.21 6.30
CA GLN A 236 9.18 2.31 6.32
C GLN A 236 9.63 3.38 5.33
N ALA A 237 10.07 4.53 5.86
CA ALA A 237 10.71 5.64 5.14
C ALA A 237 10.17 5.88 3.72
N GLN A 238 8.86 5.95 3.56
CA GLN A 238 8.23 6.26 2.29
C GLN A 238 8.00 7.76 2.20
N PHE A 239 8.42 8.35 1.09
CA PHE A 239 8.12 9.74 0.79
C PHE A 239 6.60 9.86 0.59
N LEU A 240 5.91 10.43 1.58
CA LEU A 240 4.46 10.54 1.60
C LEU A 240 4.03 11.89 2.14
N ASP A 241 3.09 12.52 1.44
CA ASP A 241 2.34 13.67 1.92
C ASP A 241 0.89 13.22 2.19
N LEU A 242 0.51 13.18 3.47
CA LEU A 242 -0.75 12.62 3.94
C LEU A 242 -1.64 13.71 4.53
N ALA A 243 -2.86 13.87 4.04
CA ALA A 243 -3.86 14.73 4.67
C ALA A 243 -5.04 13.92 5.19
N PHE A 244 -5.40 14.13 6.46
CA PHE A 244 -6.67 13.66 7.01
C PHE A 244 -7.72 14.76 6.87
N ALA A 245 -8.86 14.45 6.25
CA ALA A 245 -10.04 15.31 6.21
C ALA A 245 -11.13 14.68 7.08
N VAL A 246 -11.39 15.28 8.24
CA VAL A 246 -12.22 14.70 9.32
C VAL A 246 -13.54 15.44 9.43
N ASP A 247 -14.63 14.69 9.34
CA ASP A 247 -15.99 15.19 9.54
C ASP A 247 -16.21 15.56 11.02
N ALA A 248 -16.42 16.84 11.26
CA ALA A 248 -16.69 17.44 12.57
C ALA A 248 -18.13 18.01 12.65
N SER A 249 -19.03 17.51 11.80
CA SER A 249 -20.42 17.97 11.69
C SER A 249 -21.33 17.44 12.79
N SER A 250 -22.52 18.05 12.91
CA SER A 250 -23.59 17.58 13.79
C SER A 250 -24.04 16.14 13.50
N GLY A 251 -23.92 15.67 12.26
CA GLY A 251 -24.28 14.30 11.87
C GLY A 251 -23.34 13.23 12.43
N VAL A 252 -22.10 13.59 12.74
CA VAL A 252 -21.16 12.72 13.47
C VAL A 252 -21.46 12.81 14.98
N GLY A 253 -21.66 14.04 15.48
CA GLY A 253 -21.85 14.30 16.91
C GLY A 253 -20.53 14.32 17.69
N LEU A 254 -20.51 14.99 18.84
CA LEU A 254 -19.29 15.23 19.62
C LEU A 254 -18.59 13.94 20.06
N GLU A 255 -19.34 12.94 20.54
CA GLU A 255 -18.77 11.70 21.05
C GLU A 255 -18.02 10.93 19.95
N ASN A 256 -18.65 10.75 18.78
CA ASN A 256 -18.04 10.06 17.66
C ASN A 256 -16.90 10.86 17.03
N PHE A 257 -16.99 12.19 17.02
CA PHE A 257 -15.88 13.03 16.59
C PHE A 257 -14.62 12.81 17.45
N LEU A 258 -14.77 12.64 18.77
CA LEU A 258 -13.65 12.30 19.65
C LEU A 258 -13.04 10.92 19.30
N ARG A 259 -13.84 9.99 18.78
CA ARG A 259 -13.35 8.68 18.28
C ARG A 259 -12.60 8.83 16.95
N LEU A 260 -13.11 9.63 16.01
CA LEU A 260 -12.40 9.98 14.78
C LEU A 260 -11.06 10.67 15.07
N ARG A 261 -11.05 11.62 16.01
CA ARG A 261 -9.83 12.29 16.47
C ARG A 261 -8.81 11.31 17.05
N ARG A 262 -9.27 10.36 17.88
CA ARG A 262 -8.42 9.29 18.42
C ARG A 262 -7.89 8.37 17.31
N PHE A 263 -8.72 8.03 16.34
CA PHE A 263 -8.32 7.22 15.19
C PHE A 263 -7.21 7.91 14.37
N VAL A 264 -7.36 9.20 14.06
CA VAL A 264 -6.31 9.98 13.37
C VAL A 264 -5.03 10.04 14.20
N ARG A 265 -5.15 10.32 15.50
CA ARG A 265 -4.02 10.33 16.44
C ARG A 265 -3.25 9.01 16.41
N SER A 266 -3.95 7.90 16.58
CA SER A 266 -3.34 6.57 16.58
C SER A 266 -2.74 6.23 15.21
N SER A 267 -3.41 6.60 14.12
CA SER A 267 -2.90 6.38 12.75
C SER A 267 -1.56 7.08 12.53
N CYS A 268 -1.39 8.30 13.03
CA CYS A 268 -0.15 9.07 12.92
C CYS A 268 1.06 8.39 13.62
N LEU A 269 0.83 7.47 14.57
CA LEU A 269 1.91 6.73 15.24
C LEU A 269 2.60 5.71 14.32
N HIS A 270 1.94 5.32 13.22
CA HIS A 270 2.50 4.38 12.24
C HIS A 270 3.40 5.05 11.19
N PHE A 271 3.54 6.37 11.24
CA PHE A 271 4.35 7.13 10.29
C PHE A 271 5.54 7.79 10.98
N VAL A 272 6.70 7.75 10.33
CA VAL A 272 7.88 8.53 10.76
C VAL A 272 7.72 9.94 10.20
N ILE A 273 7.31 10.87 11.06
CA ILE A 273 7.01 12.25 10.63
C ILE A 273 8.30 13.06 10.58
N ASN A 274 8.66 13.48 9.37
CA ASN A 274 9.83 14.31 9.06
C ASN A 274 9.61 14.99 7.71
N ARG A 275 10.18 16.19 7.51
CA ARG A 275 10.17 16.93 6.24
C ARG A 275 10.63 16.10 5.05
N ASP A 276 11.57 15.19 5.27
CA ASP A 276 12.15 14.38 4.20
C ASP A 276 11.45 13.02 4.02
N VAL A 277 10.53 12.62 4.91
CA VAL A 277 9.90 11.29 4.89
C VAL A 277 8.39 11.43 4.77
N THR A 278 7.68 11.53 5.89
CA THR A 278 6.22 11.71 5.89
C THR A 278 5.86 13.09 6.43
N GLN A 279 5.08 13.83 5.66
CA GLN A 279 4.44 15.08 6.08
C GLN A 279 2.94 14.84 6.28
N ILE A 280 2.38 15.36 7.37
CA ILE A 280 0.97 15.17 7.70
C ILE A 280 0.27 16.52 7.80
N ALA A 281 -0.90 16.63 7.18
CA ALA A 281 -1.84 17.73 7.36
C ALA A 281 -3.15 17.21 7.97
N LEU A 282 -3.84 18.09 8.70
CA LEU A 282 -5.15 17.81 9.25
C LEU A 282 -6.13 18.91 8.87
N VAL A 283 -7.24 18.49 8.27
CA VAL A 283 -8.39 19.32 7.95
C VAL A 283 -9.58 18.80 8.73
N ILE A 284 -10.29 19.69 9.41
CA ILE A 284 -11.63 19.41 9.90
C ILE A 284 -12.65 20.09 9.02
N TYR A 285 -13.81 19.48 8.85
CA TYR A 285 -14.87 20.09 8.07
C TYR A 285 -16.25 19.86 8.66
N GLY A 286 -17.11 20.83 8.38
CA GLY A 286 -18.54 20.78 8.59
C GLY A 286 -19.17 21.49 7.40
N SER A 287 -19.78 22.67 7.59
CA SER A 287 -20.30 23.45 6.44
C SER A 287 -19.19 24.07 5.60
N LYS A 288 -18.06 24.33 6.26
CA LYS A 288 -16.80 24.78 5.67
C LYS A 288 -15.67 23.89 6.17
N ALA A 289 -14.57 23.92 5.44
CA ALA A 289 -13.37 23.19 5.79
C ALA A 289 -12.28 24.14 6.31
N HIS A 290 -11.54 23.66 7.30
CA HIS A 290 -10.48 24.40 7.95
C HIS A 290 -9.26 23.50 8.15
N ALA A 291 -8.11 23.89 7.59
CA ALA A 291 -6.83 23.27 7.91
C ALA A 291 -6.42 23.63 9.34
N VAL A 292 -6.35 22.63 10.21
CA VAL A 292 -5.81 22.75 11.57
C VAL A 292 -4.30 23.00 11.50
N PHE A 293 -3.62 22.22 10.66
CA PHE A 293 -2.22 22.41 10.32
C PHE A 293 -1.95 21.87 8.91
N ALA A 294 -0.99 22.50 8.22
CA ALA A 294 -0.57 22.15 6.87
C ALA A 294 0.60 21.13 6.90
N LEU A 295 0.99 20.63 5.72
CA LEU A 295 2.00 19.57 5.59
C LEU A 295 3.38 20.01 6.12
N ASP A 296 3.72 21.29 6.01
CA ASP A 296 4.99 21.87 6.45
C ASP A 296 4.99 22.38 7.91
N THR A 297 3.85 22.30 8.61
CA THR A 297 3.68 22.94 9.92
C THR A 297 4.39 22.19 11.04
N HIS A 298 4.40 20.86 11.01
CA HIS A 298 4.97 20.01 12.05
C HIS A 298 5.97 19.00 11.49
N THR A 299 7.06 18.78 12.22
CA THR A 299 8.18 17.92 11.80
C THR A 299 8.48 16.79 12.79
N SER A 300 7.60 16.55 13.77
CA SER A 300 7.75 15.48 14.76
C SER A 300 6.39 14.90 15.14
N ASN A 301 6.38 13.60 15.47
CA ASN A 301 5.18 12.92 15.94
C ASN A 301 4.58 13.60 17.17
N SER A 302 5.38 14.01 18.15
CA SER A 302 4.87 14.67 19.37
C SER A 302 4.09 15.95 19.07
N ALA A 303 4.59 16.80 18.14
CA ALA A 303 3.91 18.05 17.78
C ALA A 303 2.59 17.79 17.05
N VAL A 304 2.58 16.85 16.11
CA VAL A 304 1.36 16.44 15.39
C VAL A 304 0.30 15.89 16.36
N LEU A 305 0.70 15.00 17.26
CA LEU A 305 -0.20 14.39 18.24
C LEU A 305 -0.80 15.43 19.19
N GLN A 306 0.01 16.40 19.66
CA GLN A 306 -0.45 17.49 20.51
C GLN A 306 -1.43 18.42 19.77
N ALA A 307 -1.18 18.71 18.49
CA ALA A 307 -2.08 19.52 17.68
C ALA A 307 -3.43 18.81 17.46
N ILE A 308 -3.41 17.49 17.19
CA ILE A 308 -4.61 16.67 17.04
C ILE A 308 -5.48 16.70 18.32
N ASP A 309 -4.88 16.66 19.51
CA ASP A 309 -5.64 16.63 20.78
C ASP A 309 -6.46 17.91 21.02
N GLN A 310 -6.07 19.03 20.42
CA GLN A 310 -6.67 20.34 20.62
C GLN A 310 -7.74 20.70 19.57
N VAL A 311 -7.99 19.81 18.61
CA VAL A 311 -8.92 20.06 17.50
C VAL A 311 -10.36 20.20 18.01
N PRO A 312 -11.08 21.28 17.66
CA PRO A 312 -12.45 21.51 18.09
C PRO A 312 -13.46 20.74 17.24
N PHE A 313 -14.61 20.43 17.84
CA PHE A 313 -15.81 19.97 17.14
C PHE A 313 -16.59 21.17 16.59
N LEU A 314 -17.07 21.09 15.34
CA LEU A 314 -17.75 22.22 14.66
C LEU A 314 -19.27 22.19 14.88
N GLY A 315 -19.90 21.02 14.75
CA GLY A 315 -21.32 20.83 15.05
C GLY A 315 -22.30 21.48 14.06
N ASP A 316 -21.85 21.91 12.89
CA ASP A 316 -22.67 22.40 11.78
C ASP A 316 -22.92 21.31 10.71
N SER A 317 -23.47 21.66 9.54
CA SER A 317 -23.87 20.68 8.50
C SER A 317 -22.68 20.22 7.63
N ALA A 318 -22.48 18.92 7.41
CA ALA A 318 -21.37 18.41 6.59
C ALA A 318 -21.42 18.79 5.09
N SER A 319 -20.28 19.19 4.52
CA SER A 319 -19.99 19.26 3.07
C SER A 319 -18.60 18.67 2.79
N ALA A 320 -18.58 17.42 2.31
CA ALA A 320 -17.34 16.75 1.92
C ALA A 320 -16.77 17.35 0.62
N GLY A 321 -17.62 17.88 -0.28
CA GLY A 321 -17.15 18.61 -1.45
C GLY A 321 -16.33 19.86 -1.11
N SER A 322 -16.80 20.66 -0.14
CA SER A 322 -16.04 21.81 0.36
C SER A 322 -14.71 21.40 0.99
N ALA A 323 -14.70 20.28 1.73
CA ALA A 323 -13.48 19.72 2.32
C ALA A 323 -12.45 19.31 1.27
N LEU A 324 -12.85 18.50 0.29
CA LEU A 324 -11.94 18.05 -0.77
C LEU A 324 -11.47 19.20 -1.66
N LEU A 325 -12.31 20.20 -1.90
CA LEU A 325 -11.90 21.40 -2.63
C LEU A 325 -10.87 22.24 -1.85
N HIS A 326 -11.06 22.38 -0.53
CA HIS A 326 -10.09 23.07 0.34
C HIS A 326 -8.76 22.29 0.41
N VAL A 327 -8.83 20.96 0.53
CA VAL A 327 -7.64 20.10 0.47
C VAL A 327 -6.89 20.28 -0.86
N TYR A 328 -7.61 20.33 -1.98
CA TYR A 328 -7.00 20.55 -3.29
C TYR A 328 -6.35 21.93 -3.45
N SER A 329 -7.04 22.98 -3.02
CA SER A 329 -6.67 24.37 -3.34
C SER A 329 -5.75 25.04 -2.32
N ASP A 330 -5.76 24.59 -1.07
CA ASP A 330 -4.93 25.14 0.00
C ASP A 330 -3.94 24.10 0.49
N VAL A 331 -4.38 22.92 0.93
CA VAL A 331 -3.53 21.97 1.68
C VAL A 331 -2.51 21.21 0.81
N MET A 332 -2.95 20.62 -0.30
CA MET A 332 -2.10 19.82 -1.20
C MET A 332 -1.36 20.68 -2.22
N THR A 333 -0.85 21.83 -1.78
CA THR A 333 -0.12 22.80 -2.61
C THR A 333 1.34 22.89 -2.17
N VAL A 334 2.23 23.22 -3.12
CA VAL A 334 3.66 23.43 -2.82
C VAL A 334 3.84 24.53 -1.77
N GLN A 335 3.00 25.57 -1.79
CA GLN A 335 3.08 26.66 -0.80
C GLN A 335 2.70 26.22 0.63
N LYS A 336 2.00 25.09 0.78
CA LYS A 336 1.63 24.50 2.08
C LYS A 336 2.39 23.22 2.40
N GLY A 337 3.51 22.99 1.70
CA GLY A 337 4.44 21.90 2.00
C GLY A 337 4.26 20.64 1.17
N ALA A 338 3.36 20.59 0.19
CA ALA A 338 3.24 19.42 -0.69
C ALA A 338 4.46 19.31 -1.62
N ARG A 339 5.20 18.20 -1.53
CA ARG A 339 6.47 18.01 -2.24
C ARG A 339 6.22 17.50 -3.66
N PRO A 340 6.79 18.13 -4.70
CA PRO A 340 6.73 17.60 -6.05
C PRO A 340 7.34 16.19 -6.13
N GLY A 341 6.71 15.30 -6.88
CA GLY A 341 7.25 13.96 -7.07
C GLY A 341 7.22 13.08 -5.83
N VAL A 342 6.41 13.41 -4.82
CA VAL A 342 6.14 12.59 -3.63
C VAL A 342 4.71 12.07 -3.69
N ASN A 343 4.46 10.84 -3.26
CA ASN A 343 3.10 10.29 -3.26
C ASN A 343 2.19 11.06 -2.31
N LYS A 344 0.96 11.34 -2.75
CA LYS A 344 -0.01 12.15 -2.00
C LYS A 344 -1.28 11.40 -1.75
N VAL A 345 -1.71 11.40 -0.50
CA VAL A 345 -2.90 10.70 -0.06
C VAL A 345 -3.77 11.60 0.78
N VAL A 346 -5.07 11.59 0.49
CA VAL A 346 -6.11 12.21 1.29
C VAL A 346 -6.98 11.12 1.87
N VAL A 347 -7.11 11.07 3.19
CA VAL A 347 -8.02 10.17 3.89
C VAL A 347 -9.22 10.98 4.37
N LEU A 348 -10.37 10.78 3.72
CA LEU A 348 -11.65 11.38 4.09
C LEU A 348 -12.36 10.46 5.10
N LEU A 349 -12.52 10.93 6.34
CA LEU A 349 -13.24 10.25 7.42
C LEU A 349 -14.62 10.88 7.58
N THR A 350 -15.69 10.15 7.24
CA THR A 350 -17.05 10.71 7.19
C THR A 350 -18.13 9.72 7.62
N SER A 351 -19.27 10.23 8.10
CA SER A 351 -20.50 9.45 8.29
C SER A 351 -21.34 9.29 7.00
N GLY A 352 -20.84 9.79 5.86
CA GLY A 352 -21.56 9.81 4.58
C GLY A 352 -22.38 11.08 4.33
N GLY A 353 -22.51 11.95 5.34
CA GLY A 353 -23.14 13.27 5.21
C GLY A 353 -22.38 14.18 4.25
N GLY A 354 -23.12 14.92 3.41
CA GLY A 354 -22.52 15.95 2.55
C GLY A 354 -21.67 15.43 1.38
N MET A 355 -21.91 14.21 0.90
CA MET A 355 -21.12 13.58 -0.18
C MET A 355 -21.58 13.93 -1.60
N ARG A 356 -22.74 14.56 -1.78
CA ARG A 356 -23.33 14.81 -3.11
C ARG A 356 -22.48 15.73 -4.00
N ASP A 357 -21.76 16.66 -3.41
CA ASP A 357 -20.89 17.62 -4.08
C ASP A 357 -19.40 17.21 -4.07
N ALA A 358 -19.08 16.02 -3.53
CA ALA A 358 -17.72 15.56 -3.35
C ALA A 358 -17.07 14.97 -4.60
N ALA A 359 -17.87 14.45 -5.55
CA ALA A 359 -17.35 13.74 -6.73
C ALA A 359 -16.43 14.61 -7.60
N ALA A 360 -16.84 15.85 -7.90
CA ALA A 360 -16.06 16.73 -8.78
C ALA A 360 -14.74 17.22 -8.14
N PRO A 361 -14.70 17.69 -6.87
CA PRO A 361 -13.44 17.98 -6.17
C PRO A 361 -12.54 16.75 -6.04
N ALA A 362 -13.10 15.58 -5.73
CA ALA A 362 -12.33 14.34 -5.64
C ALA A 362 -11.69 13.96 -6.98
N GLN A 363 -12.43 14.11 -8.08
CA GLN A 363 -11.89 13.88 -9.42
C GLN A 363 -10.71 14.81 -9.73
N ARG A 364 -10.78 16.10 -9.30
CA ARG A 364 -9.66 17.04 -9.46
C ARG A 364 -8.42 16.63 -8.68
N LEU A 365 -8.59 16.14 -7.44
CA LEU A 365 -7.50 15.56 -6.65
C LEU A 365 -6.85 14.38 -7.39
N ARG A 366 -7.67 13.41 -7.82
CA ARG A 366 -7.20 12.20 -8.52
C ARG A 366 -6.51 12.51 -9.85
N HIS A 367 -7.06 13.42 -10.65
CA HIS A 367 -6.41 13.87 -11.89
C HIS A 367 -5.04 14.52 -11.63
N ASN A 368 -4.85 15.15 -10.46
CA ASN A 368 -3.57 15.68 -10.01
C ASN A 368 -2.71 14.66 -9.23
N GLY A 369 -2.99 13.37 -9.36
CA GLY A 369 -2.15 12.31 -8.81
C GLY A 369 -2.25 12.15 -7.30
N ILE A 370 -3.31 12.69 -6.69
CA ILE A 370 -3.58 12.56 -5.27
C ILE A 370 -4.61 11.45 -5.08
N LEU A 371 -4.25 10.44 -4.29
CA LEU A 371 -5.15 9.33 -3.97
C LEU A 371 -6.16 9.77 -2.91
N VAL A 372 -7.42 9.38 -3.09
CA VAL A 372 -8.52 9.75 -2.20
C VAL A 372 -9.08 8.48 -1.55
N PHE A 373 -8.64 8.21 -0.33
CA PHE A 373 -9.18 7.15 0.51
C PHE A 373 -10.43 7.65 1.22
N VAL A 374 -11.54 6.95 1.02
CA VAL A 374 -12.82 7.26 1.67
C VAL A 374 -13.07 6.21 2.74
N VAL A 375 -13.06 6.65 4.00
CA VAL A 375 -13.42 5.83 5.16
C VAL A 375 -14.78 6.32 5.62
N VAL A 376 -15.81 5.53 5.32
CA VAL A 376 -17.20 5.84 5.66
C VAL A 376 -17.64 5.01 6.86
N ILE A 377 -18.32 5.64 7.81
CA ILE A 377 -18.88 4.99 8.99
C ILE A 377 -20.42 5.02 8.92
N GLY A 378 -21.04 3.84 9.06
CA GLY A 378 -22.48 3.67 8.96
C GLY A 378 -22.97 3.51 7.51
N ASP A 379 -24.29 3.54 7.33
CA ASP A 379 -24.90 3.31 6.02
C ASP A 379 -24.72 4.50 5.09
N ALA A 380 -24.16 4.25 3.91
CA ALA A 380 -23.99 5.25 2.88
C ALA A 380 -24.12 4.65 1.48
N GLU A 381 -24.56 5.47 0.53
CA GLU A 381 -24.80 5.05 -0.85
C GLU A 381 -23.49 4.72 -1.56
N ARG A 382 -23.28 3.43 -1.82
CA ARG A 382 -22.02 2.89 -2.37
C ARG A 382 -21.56 3.59 -3.66
N ASP A 383 -22.47 3.87 -4.58
CA ASP A 383 -22.13 4.47 -5.88
C ASP A 383 -21.62 5.91 -5.73
N THR A 384 -22.25 6.68 -4.84
CA THR A 384 -21.79 8.03 -4.47
C THR A 384 -20.38 7.96 -3.88
N LEU A 385 -20.12 7.03 -2.96
CA LEU A 385 -18.80 6.85 -2.35
C LEU A 385 -17.74 6.42 -3.36
N LEU A 386 -18.07 5.51 -4.28
CA LEU A 386 -17.18 5.06 -5.34
C LEU A 386 -16.83 6.18 -6.32
N SER A 387 -17.75 7.11 -6.61
CA SER A 387 -17.45 8.27 -7.44
C SER A 387 -16.38 9.20 -6.82
N VAL A 388 -16.32 9.23 -5.48
CA VAL A 388 -15.36 10.01 -4.68
C VAL A 388 -14.03 9.27 -4.50
N ALA A 389 -14.06 7.97 -4.20
CA ALA A 389 -12.85 7.16 -4.06
C ALA A 389 -12.17 6.88 -5.43
N GLY A 390 -12.97 6.75 -6.50
CA GLY A 390 -12.53 6.38 -7.85
C GLY A 390 -12.29 4.88 -8.04
N SER A 391 -12.03 4.12 -6.97
CA SER A 391 -11.84 2.67 -6.99
C SER A 391 -12.35 2.03 -5.70
N PRO A 392 -12.89 0.80 -5.73
CA PRO A 392 -13.23 0.04 -4.52
C PRO A 392 -12.04 -0.18 -3.57
N SER A 393 -10.80 -0.20 -4.07
CA SER A 393 -9.59 -0.37 -3.24
C SER A 393 -9.36 0.80 -2.28
N TYR A 394 -9.86 1.99 -2.61
CA TYR A 394 -9.75 3.21 -1.81
C TYR A 394 -11.00 3.49 -0.98
N LEU A 395 -11.96 2.56 -0.96
CA LEU A 395 -13.17 2.65 -0.16
C LEU A 395 -13.09 1.68 1.03
N VAL A 396 -13.26 2.20 2.23
CA VAL A 396 -13.36 1.42 3.47
C VAL A 396 -14.69 1.75 4.12
N HIS A 397 -15.54 0.74 4.26
CA HIS A 397 -16.83 0.85 4.92
C HIS A 397 -16.74 0.23 6.31
N VAL A 398 -17.07 1.03 7.34
CA VAL A 398 -17.02 0.63 8.74
C VAL A 398 -18.43 0.68 9.30
N SER A 399 -18.88 -0.39 9.94
CA SER A 399 -20.27 -0.48 10.42
C SER A 399 -20.57 0.49 11.56
N SER A 400 -19.62 0.69 12.48
CA SER A 400 -19.78 1.54 13.66
C SER A 400 -18.49 2.30 13.99
N TYR A 401 -18.57 3.35 14.81
CA TYR A 401 -17.38 4.11 15.21
C TYR A 401 -16.47 3.32 16.16
N GLU A 402 -17.01 2.35 16.88
CA GLU A 402 -16.30 1.41 17.74
C GLU A 402 -15.36 0.51 16.92
N ASP A 403 -15.78 0.14 15.71
CA ASP A 403 -15.02 -0.79 14.87
C ASP A 403 -13.82 -0.13 14.18
N LEU A 404 -13.73 1.21 14.15
CA LEU A 404 -12.66 1.96 13.48
C LEU A 404 -11.25 1.49 13.88
N GLN A 405 -11.07 1.10 15.14
CA GLN A 405 -9.79 0.61 15.65
C GLN A 405 -9.29 -0.65 14.91
N TYR A 406 -10.19 -1.52 14.45
CA TYR A 406 -9.85 -2.75 13.72
C TYR A 406 -9.44 -2.47 12.27
N TYR A 407 -9.80 -1.31 11.72
CA TYR A 407 -9.48 -0.91 10.35
C TYR A 407 -8.22 -0.04 10.26
N GLN A 408 -7.64 0.37 11.39
CA GLN A 408 -6.44 1.21 11.42
C GLN A 408 -5.26 0.57 10.70
N GLY A 409 -4.99 -0.71 10.97
CA GLY A 409 -3.94 -1.47 10.29
C GLY A 409 -4.19 -1.56 8.79
N LEU A 410 -5.42 -1.89 8.38
CA LEU A 410 -5.81 -1.98 6.96
C LEU A 410 -5.59 -0.65 6.22
N ILE A 411 -6.06 0.45 6.78
CA ILE A 411 -5.99 1.76 6.15
C ILE A 411 -4.52 2.18 6.03
N THR A 412 -3.74 2.01 7.09
CA THR A 412 -2.31 2.33 7.10
C THR A 412 -1.55 1.51 6.07
N GLU A 413 -1.78 0.19 6.02
CA GLU A 413 -1.14 -0.71 5.05
C GLU A 413 -1.43 -0.28 3.61
N ARG A 414 -2.70 -0.03 3.26
CA ARG A 414 -3.06 0.42 1.90
C ARG A 414 -2.42 1.76 1.53
N ILE A 415 -2.34 2.70 2.47
CA ILE A 415 -1.64 3.98 2.26
C ILE A 415 -0.15 3.71 1.99
N CYS A 416 0.45 2.80 2.75
CA CYS A 416 1.86 2.42 2.60
C CYS A 416 2.15 1.60 1.34
N GLU A 417 1.20 0.83 0.81
CA GLU A 417 1.37 0.15 -0.48
C GLU A 417 1.42 1.17 -1.62
N GLU A 418 0.50 2.13 -1.61
CA GLU A 418 0.41 3.17 -2.63
C GLU A 418 1.58 4.16 -2.58
N ALA A 419 2.15 4.41 -1.40
CA ALA A 419 3.32 5.24 -1.27
C ALA A 419 4.59 4.63 -1.92
N ARG A 420 4.57 3.35 -2.35
CA ARG A 420 5.62 2.69 -3.14
C ARG A 420 5.44 2.83 -4.65
N SER A 421 4.31 3.37 -5.11
CA SER A 421 4.02 3.50 -6.54
C SER A 421 4.93 4.52 -7.24
N PRO A 422 5.23 4.35 -8.54
CA PRO A 422 6.09 5.26 -9.30
C PRO A 422 5.56 6.71 -9.25
N MET A 423 6.43 7.65 -8.92
CA MET A 423 6.03 9.03 -8.65
C MET A 423 6.04 9.89 -9.92
N ASN A 424 5.12 10.86 -9.99
CA ASN A 424 5.04 11.83 -11.08
C ASN A 424 5.55 13.21 -10.59
N LEU A 425 6.70 13.65 -11.11
CA LEU A 425 7.34 14.90 -10.70
C LEU A 425 6.51 16.16 -10.99
N CYS A 426 5.57 16.10 -11.94
CA CYS A 426 4.66 17.19 -12.29
C CYS A 426 3.33 17.17 -11.52
N LYS A 427 3.19 16.30 -10.51
CA LYS A 427 1.96 16.15 -9.73
C LYS A 427 2.25 16.24 -8.21
N PRO A 428 1.80 17.30 -7.52
CA PRO A 428 1.11 18.49 -8.03
C PRO A 428 2.06 19.30 -8.89
N ASN A 429 1.51 20.18 -9.73
CA ASN A 429 2.31 21.00 -10.62
C ASN A 429 3.32 21.85 -9.80
N PRO A 430 4.63 21.61 -9.94
CA PRO A 430 5.65 22.37 -9.23
C PRO A 430 5.80 23.81 -9.76
N CYS A 431 5.29 24.08 -10.96
CA CYS A 431 5.41 25.38 -11.61
C CYS A 431 4.39 26.38 -11.04
N MET A 432 4.90 27.47 -10.48
CA MET A 432 4.09 28.54 -9.91
C MET A 432 3.44 29.39 -11.01
N ASN A 433 2.49 30.24 -10.60
CA ASN A 433 1.89 31.28 -11.44
C ASN A 433 1.32 30.78 -12.79
N GLN A 434 0.66 29.61 -12.75
CA GLN A 434 0.07 28.95 -13.93
C GLN A 434 1.11 28.46 -14.96
N GLY A 435 2.37 28.29 -14.57
CA GLY A 435 3.38 27.65 -15.41
C GLY A 435 3.02 26.20 -15.75
N VAL A 436 3.44 25.74 -16.93
CA VAL A 436 3.17 24.37 -17.40
C VAL A 436 4.36 23.47 -17.05
N CYS A 437 4.11 22.38 -16.31
CA CYS A 437 5.15 21.40 -16.01
C CYS A 437 5.29 20.38 -17.13
N ILE A 438 6.52 20.21 -17.60
CA ILE A 438 6.88 19.24 -18.62
C ILE A 438 7.84 18.21 -18.00
N LEU A 439 7.39 16.94 -17.97
CA LEU A 439 8.20 15.82 -17.50
C LEU A 439 9.38 15.54 -18.46
N GLY A 440 10.54 15.25 -17.87
CA GLY A 440 11.73 14.72 -18.54
C GLY A 440 12.22 13.45 -17.87
N PRO A 441 13.25 12.79 -18.43
CA PRO A 441 13.86 11.60 -17.82
C PRO A 441 14.44 11.97 -16.44
N GLY A 442 13.82 11.47 -15.37
CA GLY A 442 14.24 11.71 -13.98
C GLY A 442 14.17 13.18 -13.52
N SER A 443 13.51 14.06 -14.28
CA SER A 443 13.48 15.51 -14.01
C SER A 443 12.21 16.15 -14.55
N TYR A 444 12.00 17.44 -14.27
CA TYR A 444 10.95 18.24 -14.88
C TYR A 444 11.47 19.64 -15.22
N ARG A 445 10.75 20.35 -16.09
CA ARG A 445 10.98 21.77 -16.36
C ARG A 445 9.66 22.53 -16.38
N CYS A 446 9.71 23.81 -16.05
CA CYS A 446 8.56 24.71 -16.11
C CYS A 446 8.61 25.61 -17.33
N GLU A 447 7.52 25.67 -18.07
CA GLU A 447 7.29 26.68 -19.11
C GLU A 447 6.50 27.84 -18.48
N CYS A 448 7.15 29.01 -18.41
CA CYS A 448 6.65 30.18 -17.69
C CYS A 448 6.11 31.24 -18.65
N HIS A 449 4.96 31.85 -18.32
CA HIS A 449 4.34 32.91 -19.12
C HIS A 449 4.38 34.25 -18.36
N GLY A 450 5.32 35.12 -18.69
CA GLY A 450 5.51 36.42 -17.99
C GLY A 450 6.21 36.32 -16.63
N TRP A 451 6.72 35.12 -16.31
CA TRP A 451 7.53 34.79 -15.15
C TRP A 451 8.82 34.11 -15.60
N GLU A 452 9.83 34.11 -14.76
CA GLU A 452 11.14 33.50 -14.96
C GLU A 452 11.57 32.72 -13.71
N GLY A 453 12.63 31.93 -13.85
CA GLY A 453 13.12 31.01 -12.82
C GLY A 453 12.71 29.54 -13.08
N PRO A 454 13.38 28.58 -12.44
CA PRO A 454 13.13 27.14 -12.60
C PRO A 454 11.69 26.71 -12.29
N HIS A 455 10.94 27.47 -11.48
CA HIS A 455 9.57 27.19 -11.09
C HIS A 455 8.61 28.34 -11.37
N CYS A 456 8.95 29.28 -12.26
CA CYS A 456 8.15 30.46 -12.57
C CYS A 456 7.87 31.38 -11.37
N GLU A 457 8.81 31.45 -10.43
CA GLU A 457 8.67 32.17 -9.17
C GLU A 457 8.95 33.67 -9.28
N THR A 458 9.74 34.08 -10.27
CA THR A 458 10.18 35.47 -10.41
C THR A 458 9.37 36.17 -11.48
N ARG A 459 8.76 37.32 -11.17
CA ARG A 459 8.04 38.08 -12.19
C ARG A 459 9.05 38.74 -13.11
N VAL A 460 8.89 38.58 -14.42
CA VAL A 460 9.68 39.36 -15.36
C VAL A 460 9.24 40.81 -15.21
N LEU A 461 10.01 41.62 -14.50
CA LEU A 461 9.87 43.06 -14.54
C LEU A 461 10.21 43.44 -15.98
N GLN A 462 9.20 43.83 -16.75
CA GLN A 462 9.45 44.56 -17.99
C GLN A 462 10.25 45.81 -17.61
N GLY A 463 11.57 45.72 -17.69
CA GLY A 463 12.44 46.88 -17.74
C GLY A 463 11.90 47.74 -18.86
N ASN A 464 11.63 49.01 -18.54
CA ASN A 464 11.24 50.02 -19.50
C ASN A 464 12.03 49.82 -20.80
N SER A 465 11.33 49.44 -21.88
CA SER A 465 11.89 49.58 -23.22
C SER A 465 12.41 51.02 -23.36
N PRO A 466 13.52 51.23 -24.08
CA PRO A 466 14.06 52.57 -24.31
C PRO A 466 12.95 53.45 -24.84
N ARG A 467 12.79 54.65 -24.26
CA ARG A 467 11.89 55.69 -24.76
C ARG A 467 11.96 55.72 -26.28
N SER A 468 10.86 55.35 -26.95
CA SER A 468 10.61 55.77 -28.32
C SER A 468 10.84 57.28 -28.38
N PRO A 469 11.61 57.80 -29.36
CA PRO A 469 11.92 59.22 -29.39
C PRO A 469 10.61 60.00 -29.50
N ALA A 470 10.46 60.98 -28.61
CA ALA A 470 9.34 61.90 -28.61
C ALA A 470 9.20 62.54 -29.99
N LEU A 471 8.00 62.43 -30.57
CA LEU A 471 7.59 63.25 -31.71
C LEU A 471 7.60 64.73 -31.27
N PRO A 472 8.33 65.62 -31.95
CA PRO A 472 8.29 67.04 -31.63
C PRO A 472 6.98 67.68 -32.13
N PRO A 473 6.55 68.81 -31.56
CA PRO A 473 5.28 69.43 -31.91
C PRO A 473 5.32 70.04 -33.30
N ARG A 474 4.15 70.05 -33.96
CA ARG A 474 3.93 70.68 -35.27
C ARG A 474 4.42 72.13 -35.29
N SER A 475 5.33 72.43 -36.22
CA SER A 475 5.63 73.80 -36.65
C SER A 475 5.65 73.89 -38.18
N HIS A 476 4.76 74.74 -38.68
CA HIS A 476 4.73 75.50 -39.93
C HIS A 476 5.43 74.99 -41.20
N VAL A 477 4.59 74.87 -42.23
CA VAL A 477 4.89 74.80 -43.66
C VAL A 477 5.75 75.99 -44.12
N GLN A 478 6.85 75.70 -44.84
CA GLN A 478 7.37 76.59 -45.88
C GLN A 478 8.10 75.80 -46.98
N TRP A 479 7.94 76.28 -48.21
CA TRP A 479 8.17 75.66 -49.52
C TRP A 479 9.63 75.30 -49.91
N SER A 480 9.77 74.17 -50.63
CA SER A 480 10.48 73.87 -51.91
C SER A 480 11.86 74.49 -52.27
N PRO A 481 12.61 73.97 -53.28
CA PRO A 481 12.76 72.61 -53.86
C PRO A 481 14.24 72.18 -54.08
N ARG A 482 14.51 70.90 -54.41
CA ARG A 482 15.43 70.41 -55.49
C ARG A 482 15.93 68.97 -55.27
N GLY A 483 16.00 68.23 -56.39
CA GLY A 483 16.94 67.13 -56.63
C GLY A 483 16.40 65.73 -56.33
N LEU A 484 15.76 65.06 -57.29
CA LEU A 484 16.34 64.20 -58.33
C LEU A 484 16.71 62.79 -57.84
N GLN A 485 16.10 61.83 -58.55
CA GLN A 485 16.63 60.50 -58.90
C GLN A 485 16.61 59.42 -57.80
N HIS A 486 16.33 58.14 -58.08
CA HIS A 486 15.71 57.39 -59.17
C HIS A 486 15.79 55.90 -58.71
N PHE A 487 14.93 55.03 -59.26
CA PHE A 487 14.93 53.55 -59.17
C PHE A 487 14.41 52.93 -57.85
N SER A 488 13.20 52.37 -57.75
CA SER A 488 12.41 51.41 -58.56
C SER A 488 12.90 49.96 -58.54
N ARG A 489 11.92 49.08 -58.23
CA ARG A 489 11.70 47.71 -58.71
C ARG A 489 12.48 46.57 -58.00
N THR A 490 11.90 45.41 -57.66
CA THR A 490 10.53 44.86 -57.82
C THR A 490 10.38 43.62 -56.94
N LEU A 491 9.16 43.38 -56.47
CA LEU A 491 8.67 42.07 -56.03
C LEU A 491 8.53 41.10 -57.21
N GLN A 492 8.69 39.79 -56.93
CA GLN A 492 8.02 38.75 -57.71
C GLN A 492 7.47 37.64 -56.81
N HIS A 493 6.21 37.33 -57.10
CA HIS A 493 5.35 36.26 -56.62
C HIS A 493 5.92 34.84 -56.81
N SER A 494 5.43 33.89 -56.01
CA SER A 494 4.80 32.68 -56.57
C SER A 494 3.80 32.03 -55.61
N LYS A 495 2.60 31.77 -56.13
CA LYS A 495 1.53 30.91 -55.60
C LYS A 495 1.67 29.52 -56.24
N ARG A 496 1.31 28.47 -55.50
CA ARG A 496 0.63 27.20 -55.89
C ARG A 496 0.90 26.18 -54.78
N GLN A 497 -0.03 25.35 -54.34
CA GLN A 497 -1.40 25.03 -54.77
C GLN A 497 -2.11 24.39 -53.58
#